data_AF-A0A2I1P9D3-F1
#
_entry.id   AF-A0A2I1P9D3-F1
#
_cell.length_a   1.000
_cell.length_b   1.000
_cell.length_c   1.000
_cell.angle_alpha   90.00
_cell.angle_beta   90.00
_cell.angle_gamma   90.00
#
_symmetry.space_group_name_H-M   'P 1'
#
loop_
_entity.id
_entity.type
_entity.pdbx_description
1 polymer ?
#
loop_
_entity_poly.entity_id
_entity_poly.type
_entity_poly.pdbx_seq_one_letter_code
_entity_poly.pdbx_strand_id
1 'polypeptide(L)'
;MLLEDAPLDLLATLGPLMQRLSQAVKQVPGVARTHFGWWNDGSAHFHMHALARPAGMMRARGVNLAYWDDVLHPLEPGLQAEKIRIVAAAMAAGGGLDLTG
;
A
#
# COMPACT_ATOMS: atom_id res chain seq x y z
N MET A 1 11.79 -5.34 14.40
CA MET A 1 11.27 -6.69 14.69
C MET A 1 11.07 -7.38 13.37
N LEU A 2 11.66 -8.56 13.18
CA LEU A 2 11.47 -9.35 11.96
C LEU A 2 10.10 -10.04 11.99
N LEU A 3 9.69 -10.67 10.88
CA LEU A 3 8.38 -11.32 10.81
C LEU A 3 8.29 -12.50 11.78
N GLU A 4 9.35 -13.32 11.81
CA GLU A 4 9.50 -14.51 12.65
C GLU A 4 9.58 -14.20 14.15
N ASP A 5 9.92 -12.96 14.50
CA ASP A 5 10.00 -12.49 15.88
C ASP A 5 8.65 -11.95 16.40
N ALA A 6 7.67 -11.75 15.52
CA ALA A 6 6.41 -11.10 15.88
C ALA A 6 5.48 -12.04 16.66
N PRO A 7 4.83 -11.56 17.74
CA PRO A 7 3.78 -12.31 18.42
C PRO A 7 2.67 -12.73 17.45
N LEU A 8 2.21 -13.98 17.55
CA LEU A 8 1.22 -14.54 16.60
C LEU A 8 -0.14 -13.82 16.65
N ASP A 9 -0.53 -13.34 17.83
CA ASP A 9 -1.74 -12.54 18.03
C ASP A 9 -1.65 -11.19 17.30
N LEU A 10 -0.48 -10.55 17.30
CA LEU A 10 -0.22 -9.36 16.49
C LEU A 10 -0.26 -9.70 15.00
N LEU A 11 0.38 -10.81 14.56
CA LEU A 11 0.34 -11.23 13.16
C LEU A 11 -1.07 -11.56 12.68
N ALA A 12 -1.95 -12.06 13.56
CA ALA A 12 -3.35 -12.31 13.22
C ALA A 12 -4.10 -11.02 12.84
N THR A 13 -3.67 -9.85 13.34
CA THR A 13 -4.26 -8.55 12.98
C THR A 13 -3.88 -8.07 11.58
N LEU A 14 -2.84 -8.66 10.98
CA LEU A 14 -2.31 -8.23 9.68
C LEU A 14 -3.31 -8.49 8.54
N GLY A 15 -4.04 -9.61 8.56
CA GLY A 15 -5.04 -9.94 7.54
C GLY A 15 -6.14 -8.87 7.40
N PRO A 16 -6.85 -8.52 8.50
CA PRO A 16 -7.80 -7.41 8.49
C PRO A 16 -7.20 -6.08 8.05
N LEU A 17 -5.97 -5.76 8.46
CA LEU A 17 -5.28 -4.53 8.04
C LEU A 17 -5.03 -4.52 6.53
N MET A 18 -4.54 -5.62 5.95
CA MET A 18 -4.31 -5.76 4.51
C MET A 18 -5.61 -5.61 3.71
N GLN A 19 -6.72 -6.17 4.19
CA GLN A 19 -8.02 -6.00 3.54
C GLN A 19 -8.44 -4.52 3.53
N ARG A 20 -8.34 -3.83 4.67
CA ARG A 20 -8.65 -2.39 4.78
C ARG A 20 -7.78 -1.56 3.86
N LEU A 21 -6.47 -1.81 3.86
CA LEU A 21 -5.52 -1.10 3.00
C LEU A 21 -5.81 -1.33 1.51
N SER A 22 -6.16 -2.56 1.12
CA SER A 22 -6.57 -2.84 -0.26
C SER A 22 -7.82 -2.06 -0.67
N GLN A 23 -8.81 -1.95 0.22
CA GLN A 23 -10.01 -1.15 -0.07
C GLN A 23 -9.70 0.34 -0.14
N ALA A 24 -8.92 0.87 0.80
CA ALA A 24 -8.52 2.28 0.83
C ALA A 24 -7.75 2.70 -0.42
N VAL A 25 -6.75 1.91 -0.84
CA VAL A 25 -5.94 2.19 -2.05
C VAL A 25 -6.80 2.21 -3.32
N LYS A 26 -7.83 1.37 -3.41
CA LYS A 26 -8.76 1.35 -4.55
C LYS A 26 -9.73 2.54 -4.59
N GLN A 27 -9.81 3.36 -3.52
CA GLN A 27 -10.58 4.60 -3.56
C GLN A 27 -9.89 5.68 -4.40
N VAL A 28 -8.59 5.54 -4.67
CA VAL A 28 -7.87 6.46 -5.56
C VAL A 28 -8.39 6.29 -7.00
N PRO A 29 -8.85 7.37 -7.66
CA PRO A 29 -9.36 7.30 -9.02
C PRO A 29 -8.36 6.65 -9.99
N GLY A 30 -8.85 5.72 -10.80
CA GLY A 30 -8.04 5.01 -11.78
C GLY A 30 -7.25 3.81 -11.24
N VAL A 31 -7.32 3.50 -9.95
CA VAL A 31 -6.71 2.28 -9.38
C VAL A 31 -7.68 1.09 -9.52
N ALA A 32 -7.21 0.00 -10.12
CA ALA A 32 -8.04 -1.20 -10.31
C ALA A 32 -7.78 -2.29 -9.25
N ARG A 33 -6.54 -2.40 -8.77
CA ARG A 33 -6.11 -3.44 -7.82
C ARG A 33 -5.01 -2.89 -6.91
N THR A 34 -4.89 -3.48 -5.73
CA THR A 34 -3.73 -3.33 -4.84
C THR A 34 -2.94 -4.62 -4.91
N HIS A 35 -1.64 -4.55 -5.20
CA HIS A 35 -0.74 -5.69 -5.10
C HIS A 35 -0.01 -5.61 -3.76
N PHE A 36 0.13 -6.76 -3.11
CA PHE A 36 0.97 -6.88 -1.93
C PHE A 36 2.26 -7.59 -2.31
N GLY A 37 3.39 -7.01 -1.91
CA GLY A 37 4.71 -7.56 -2.10
C GLY A 37 5.46 -7.58 -0.78
N TRP A 38 6.18 -8.66 -0.53
CA TRP A 38 7.11 -8.76 0.58
C TRP A 38 8.43 -9.27 0.02
N TRP A 39 9.44 -8.41 0.12
CA TRP A 39 10.81 -8.71 -0.24
C TRP A 39 11.66 -8.13 0.89
N ASN A 40 12.49 -8.95 1.51
CA ASN A 40 13.37 -8.45 2.56
C ASN A 40 14.42 -7.53 1.93
N ASP A 41 14.25 -6.23 2.13
CA ASP A 41 15.17 -5.18 1.63
C ASP A 41 16.45 -5.06 2.47
N GLY A 42 16.62 -5.92 3.49
CA GLY A 42 17.75 -5.88 4.42
C GLY A 42 17.57 -4.95 5.61
N SER A 43 16.40 -4.32 5.78
CA SER A 43 16.07 -3.51 6.96
C SER A 43 15.89 -4.37 8.22
N ALA A 44 16.10 -3.74 9.39
CA ALA A 44 15.99 -4.39 10.70
C ALA A 44 14.53 -4.67 11.15
N HIS A 45 13.53 -4.39 10.31
CA HIS A 45 12.12 -4.55 10.66
C HIS A 45 11.27 -5.02 9.49
N PHE A 46 10.23 -5.78 9.83
CA PHE A 46 9.23 -6.24 8.88
C PHE A 46 8.50 -5.05 8.25
N HIS A 47 8.54 -4.99 6.93
CA HIS A 47 7.76 -4.09 6.09
C HIS A 47 7.17 -4.89 4.92
N MET A 48 6.05 -4.40 4.40
CA MET A 48 5.42 -4.92 3.20
C MET A 48 4.99 -3.76 2.31
N HIS A 49 4.96 -4.00 1.01
CA HIS A 49 4.56 -3.00 0.03
C HIS A 49 3.11 -3.23 -0.39
N ALA A 50 2.31 -2.16 -0.37
CA ALA A 50 0.98 -2.13 -0.98
C ALA A 50 1.03 -1.20 -2.20
N LEU A 51 1.00 -1.79 -3.40
CA LEU A 51 1.23 -1.08 -4.65
C LEU A 51 -0.09 -0.91 -5.42
N ALA A 52 -0.40 0.33 -5.79
CA ALA A 52 -1.60 0.67 -6.54
C ALA A 52 -1.40 0.35 -8.03
N ARG A 53 -2.15 -0.62 -8.58
CA ARG A 53 -2.11 -0.93 -10.01
C ARG A 53 -3.16 -0.12 -10.77
N PRO A 54 -2.76 0.73 -11.74
CA PRO A 54 -3.72 1.46 -12.57
C PRO A 54 -4.64 0.54 -13.38
N ALA A 55 -5.86 0.99 -13.63
CA ALA A 55 -6.80 0.37 -14.56
C ALA A 55 -6.19 0.32 -15.96
N GLY A 56 -6.38 -0.80 -16.67
CA GLY A 56 -5.86 -0.99 -18.02
C GLY A 56 -4.34 -1.23 -18.14
N MET A 57 -3.54 -1.05 -17.07
CA MET A 57 -2.09 -1.26 -17.12
C MET A 57 -1.71 -2.75 -16.99
N MET A 58 -1.90 -3.49 -18.07
CA MET A 58 -1.68 -4.94 -18.12
C MET A 58 -0.23 -5.36 -17.88
N ARG A 59 0.74 -4.51 -18.27
CA ARG A 59 2.18 -4.76 -18.08
C ARG A 59 2.61 -4.73 -16.61
N ALA A 60 1.80 -4.14 -15.73
CA ALA A 60 2.06 -4.07 -14.30
C ALA A 60 1.40 -5.24 -13.53
N ARG A 61 1.22 -6.40 -14.15
CA ARG A 61 0.73 -7.62 -13.50
C ARG A 61 1.86 -8.35 -12.77
N GLY A 62 1.54 -8.94 -11.61
CA GLY A 62 2.50 -9.68 -10.81
C GLY A 62 3.64 -8.78 -10.31
N VAL A 63 4.86 -9.32 -10.30
CA VAL A 63 6.08 -8.65 -9.82
C VAL A 63 6.46 -7.42 -10.64
N ASN A 64 5.97 -7.29 -11.88
CA ASN A 64 6.32 -6.17 -12.75
C ASN A 64 5.95 -4.80 -12.18
N LEU A 65 4.92 -4.71 -11.33
CA LEU A 65 4.52 -3.42 -10.77
C LEU A 65 5.60 -2.79 -9.88
N ALA A 66 6.37 -3.59 -9.13
CA ALA A 66 7.46 -3.09 -8.31
C ALA A 66 8.57 -2.47 -9.18
N TYR A 67 8.95 -3.15 -10.28
CA TYR A 67 9.92 -2.60 -11.22
C TYR A 67 9.42 -1.33 -11.92
N TRP A 68 8.12 -1.23 -12.20
CA TRP A 68 7.55 0.02 -12.73
C TRP A 68 7.68 1.16 -11.72
N ASP A 69 7.44 0.92 -10.43
CA ASP A 69 7.54 1.95 -9.39
C ASP A 69 8.92 2.61 -9.37
N ASP A 70 10.00 1.84 -9.54
CA ASP A 70 11.38 2.34 -9.54
C ASP A 70 11.74 3.21 -10.75
N VAL A 71 11.06 3.02 -11.89
CA VAL A 71 11.40 3.70 -13.16
C VAL A 71 10.41 4.78 -13.56
N LEU A 72 9.25 4.84 -12.91
CA LEU A 72 8.24 5.87 -13.19
C LEU A 72 8.72 7.22 -12.66
N HIS A 73 8.37 8.27 -13.40
CA HIS A 73 8.60 9.63 -12.93
C HIS A 73 7.78 9.88 -11.65
N PRO A 74 8.33 10.62 -10.68
CA PRO A 74 7.60 10.97 -9.47
C PRO A 74 6.33 11.74 -9.82
N LEU A 75 5.29 11.53 -9.01
CA LEU A 75 4.06 12.31 -9.10
C LEU A 75 4.34 13.77 -8.77
N GLU A 76 3.59 14.67 -9.41
CA GLU A 76 3.54 16.06 -8.98
C GLU A 76 3.10 16.12 -7.49
N PRO A 77 3.77 16.92 -6.65
CA PRO A 77 3.52 16.95 -5.20
C PRO A 77 2.05 17.16 -4.79
N GLY A 78 1.32 18.05 -5.45
CA GLY A 78 -0.11 18.30 -5.20
C GLY A 78 -0.97 17.07 -5.47
N LEU A 79 -0.73 16.40 -6.61
CA LEU A 79 -1.40 15.15 -6.96
C LEU A 79 -1.02 14.00 -6.00
N GLN A 80 0.24 13.95 -5.54
CA GLN A 80 0.68 12.99 -4.54
C GLN A 80 -0.07 13.20 -3.22
N ALA A 81 -0.13 14.45 -2.73
CA ALA A 81 -0.82 14.80 -1.50
C ALA A 81 -2.34 14.52 -1.57
N GLU A 82 -2.98 14.76 -2.72
CA GLU A 82 -4.38 14.39 -2.95
C GLU A 82 -4.60 12.88 -2.80
N LYS A 83 -3.78 12.06 -3.45
CA LYS A 83 -3.91 10.59 -3.38
C LYS A 83 -3.65 10.07 -1.97
N ILE A 84 -2.69 10.64 -1.25
CA ILE A 84 -2.42 10.31 0.15
C ILE A 84 -3.64 10.62 1.03
N ARG A 85 -4.27 11.79 0.86
CA ARG A 85 -5.50 12.17 1.60
C ARG A 85 -6.64 11.18 1.38
N ILE A 86 -6.86 10.72 0.14
CA ILE A 86 -7.90 9.72 -0.16
C ILE A 86 -7.67 8.43 0.62
N VAL A 87 -6.44 7.92 0.62
CA VAL A 87 -6.10 6.68 1.34
C VAL A 87 -6.18 6.90 2.86
N ALA A 88 -5.66 8.02 3.37
CA ALA A 88 -5.66 8.35 4.79
C ALA A 88 -7.09 8.45 5.35
N ALA A 89 -7.96 9.20 4.69
CA ALA A 89 -9.37 9.33 5.07
C ALA A 89 -10.10 7.97 5.07
N ALA A 90 -9.86 7.14 4.03
CA ALA A 90 -10.45 5.80 3.96
C ALA A 90 -9.96 4.88 5.09
N MET A 91 -8.67 4.98 5.46
CA MET A 91 -8.12 4.22 6.58
C MET A 91 -8.66 4.70 7.94
N ALA A 92 -8.86 6.02 8.09
CA ALA A 92 -9.42 6.64 9.28
C ALA A 92 -10.88 6.22 9.52
N ALA A 93 -11.70 6.13 8.46
CA ALA A 93 -13.06 5.61 8.55
C ALA A 93 -13.14 4.17 9.13
N GLY A 94 -12.06 3.39 9.00
CA GLY A 94 -11.93 2.05 9.59
C GLY A 94 -11.32 2.01 10.99
N GLY A 95 -11.08 3.16 11.64
CA GLY A 95 -10.47 3.27 12.97
C GLY A 95 -8.98 3.61 12.98
N GLY A 96 -8.41 4.06 11.85
CA GLY A 96 -7.09 4.69 11.83
C GLY A 96 -7.14 6.17 12.23
N LEU A 97 -5.98 6.82 12.33
CA LEU A 97 -5.86 8.27 12.50
C LEU A 97 -5.39 8.90 11.18
N ASP A 98 -6.13 9.88 10.69
CA ASP A 98 -5.70 10.70 9.56
C ASP A 98 -4.72 11.77 10.04
N LEU A 99 -3.54 11.82 9.42
CA LEU A 99 -2.45 12.76 9.74
C LEU A 99 -2.23 13.80 8.63
N THR A 100 -3.15 13.87 7.66
CA THR A 100 -3.04 14.74 6.48
C THR A 100 -3.73 16.10 6.64
N GLY A 101 -4.38 16.33 7.78
CA GLY A 101 -5.02 17.59 8.18
C GLY A 101 -4.05 18.63 8.74
#